data_AF-A0A4Y7J8W5-F1
#
_entry.id   AF-A0A4Y7J8W5-F1
#
_cell.length_a   1.000
_cell.length_b   1.000
_cell.length_c   1.000
_cell.angle_alpha   90.00
_cell.angle_beta   90.00
_cell.angle_gamma   90.00
#
_symmetry.space_group_name_H-M   'P 1'
#
loop_
_entity.id
_entity.type
_entity.pdbx_description
1 polymer ?
#
loop_
_entity_poly.entity_id
_entity_poly.type
_entity_poly.pdbx_seq_one_letter_code
_entity_poly.pdbx_strand_id
1 'polypeptide(L)'
;MSQVLAKDKNHVKDAWRRTFRAGLGKGKWTQMEYQSLFHLVNKDLRMHVCEEKKSKHGMIRDNIGWKAISNRLATRTQMGCCNKWYRQLSSSMVKEKIWADIDDYRLLDELLRLDACCVEDVDRDNLLEHRSGDITLKRWRQMVNHIGIHKIQSFGEKVEVLAKRYCPELLEVREALESRPVVD
;
A
#
# COMPACT_ATOMS: atom_id res chain seq x y z
N MET A 1 -24.68 24.24 15.59
CA MET A 1 -25.20 23.48 14.42
C MET A 1 -26.20 22.39 14.80
N SER A 2 -25.91 21.42 15.68
CA SER A 2 -26.88 20.37 16.03
C SER A 2 -28.15 20.90 16.73
N GLN A 3 -27.99 21.83 17.68
CA GLN A 3 -29.10 22.51 18.34
C GLN A 3 -29.92 23.38 17.37
N VAL A 4 -29.24 24.09 16.47
CA VAL A 4 -29.87 24.93 15.43
C VAL A 4 -30.67 24.08 14.43
N LEU A 5 -30.18 22.88 14.09
CA LEU A 5 -30.83 21.97 13.16
C LEU A 5 -31.81 20.99 13.83
N ALA A 6 -31.95 21.03 15.16
CA ALA A 6 -32.70 20.04 15.95
C ALA A 6 -32.36 18.58 15.58
N LYS A 7 -31.08 18.30 15.26
CA LYS A 7 -30.60 16.96 14.88
C LYS A 7 -29.49 16.47 15.80
N ASP A 8 -29.40 15.15 15.92
CA ASP A 8 -28.31 14.50 16.64
C ASP A 8 -26.93 14.95 16.16
N LYS A 9 -26.00 15.12 17.12
CA LYS A 9 -24.65 15.64 16.87
C LYS A 9 -23.85 14.71 15.94
N ASN A 10 -24.02 13.40 16.03
CA ASN A 10 -23.35 12.46 15.14
C ASN A 10 -23.93 12.53 13.72
N HIS A 11 -25.25 12.64 13.59
CA HIS A 11 -25.89 12.82 12.28
C HIS A 11 -25.40 14.08 11.57
N VAL A 12 -25.28 15.22 12.28
CA VAL A 12 -24.76 16.46 11.70
C VAL A 12 -23.29 16.30 11.30
N LYS A 13 -22.47 15.67 12.13
CA LYS A 13 -21.06 15.38 11.84
C LYS A 13 -20.89 14.50 10.60
N ASP A 14 -21.71 13.47 10.44
CA ASP A 14 -21.63 12.55 9.30
C ASP A 14 -22.26 13.11 8.02
N ALA A 15 -23.28 13.96 8.14
CA ALA A 15 -23.77 14.75 7.01
C ALA A 15 -22.69 15.71 6.52
N TRP A 16 -22.07 16.46 7.43
CA TRP A 16 -20.97 17.37 7.12
C TRP A 16 -19.78 16.66 6.47
N ARG A 17 -19.34 15.51 7.00
CA ARG A 17 -18.27 14.71 6.37
C ARG A 17 -18.58 14.28 4.93
N ARG A 18 -19.87 14.11 4.59
CA ARG A 18 -20.31 13.74 3.24
C ARG A 18 -20.40 14.94 2.29
N THR A 19 -20.70 16.13 2.80
CA THR A 19 -21.06 17.29 1.96
C THR A 19 -20.09 18.46 2.04
N PHE A 20 -19.20 18.52 3.04
CA PHE A 20 -18.36 19.69 3.33
C PHE A 20 -17.33 20.01 2.24
N ARG A 21 -16.99 19.06 1.37
CA ARG A 21 -16.09 19.31 0.24
C ARG A 21 -16.90 19.54 -1.04
N ALA A 22 -16.98 20.80 -1.45
CA ALA A 22 -17.33 21.14 -2.82
C ALA A 22 -16.26 20.53 -3.76
N GLY A 23 -16.69 19.87 -4.84
CA GLY A 23 -15.78 19.27 -5.83
C GLY A 23 -15.40 17.79 -5.63
N LEU A 24 -16.03 17.07 -4.69
CA LEU A 24 -15.85 15.62 -4.62
C LEU A 24 -16.33 14.95 -5.92
N GLY A 25 -15.46 14.13 -6.51
CA GLY A 25 -15.78 13.36 -7.70
C GLY A 25 -16.90 12.37 -7.40
N LYS A 26 -18.06 12.54 -8.05
CA LYS A 26 -19.20 11.61 -7.97
C LYS A 26 -19.18 10.54 -9.07
N GLY A 27 -18.33 10.71 -10.09
CA GLY A 27 -18.23 9.85 -11.26
C GLY A 27 -17.20 8.71 -11.16
N LYS A 28 -16.89 8.11 -12.31
CA LYS A 28 -15.85 7.07 -12.45
C LYS A 28 -14.52 7.55 -11.89
N TRP A 29 -13.74 6.63 -11.33
CA TRP A 29 -12.38 6.92 -10.88
C TRP A 29 -11.49 7.19 -12.09
N THR A 30 -10.72 8.27 -12.07
CA THR A 30 -9.71 8.53 -13.11
C THR A 30 -8.45 7.73 -12.82
N GLN A 31 -7.66 7.43 -13.85
CA GLN A 31 -6.39 6.69 -13.70
C GLN A 31 -5.46 7.35 -12.66
N MET A 32 -5.41 8.69 -12.65
CA MET A 32 -4.65 9.47 -11.68
C MET A 32 -5.15 9.26 -10.24
N GLU A 33 -6.48 9.19 -10.03
CA GLU A 33 -7.04 8.89 -8.71
C GLU A 33 -6.68 7.47 -8.24
N TYR A 34 -6.67 6.48 -9.14
CA TYR A 34 -6.24 5.12 -8.81
C TYR A 34 -4.78 5.10 -8.38
N GLN A 35 -3.89 5.69 -9.17
CA GLN A 35 -2.46 5.73 -8.90
C GLN A 35 -2.15 6.50 -7.61
N SER A 36 -2.82 7.64 -7.40
CA SER A 36 -2.65 8.46 -6.21
C SER A 36 -3.14 7.75 -4.95
N LEU A 37 -4.32 7.11 -5.00
CA LEU A 37 -4.81 6.32 -3.89
C LEU A 37 -3.86 5.17 -3.55
N PHE A 38 -3.42 4.45 -4.58
CA PHE A 38 -2.50 3.33 -4.44
C PHE A 38 -1.20 3.78 -3.76
N HIS A 39 -0.56 4.83 -4.27
CA HIS A 39 0.65 5.40 -3.69
C HIS A 39 0.46 5.86 -2.24
N LEU A 40 -0.64 6.57 -1.94
CA LEU A 40 -0.89 7.09 -0.59
C LEU A 40 -1.13 5.99 0.44
N VAL A 41 -1.89 4.94 0.10
CA VAL A 41 -2.12 3.79 1.00
C VAL A 41 -0.81 3.07 1.26
N ASN A 42 -0.05 2.83 0.19
CA ASN A 42 1.25 2.18 0.25
C ASN A 42 2.24 2.94 1.15
N LYS A 43 2.31 4.26 1.01
CA LYS A 43 3.10 5.12 1.89
C LYS A 43 2.68 5.03 3.36
N ASP A 44 1.38 4.99 3.63
CA ASP A 44 0.82 4.91 4.99
C ASP A 44 1.12 3.56 5.66
N LEU A 45 0.95 2.45 4.94
CA LEU A 45 1.28 1.10 5.39
C LEU A 45 2.75 0.99 5.81
N ARG A 46 3.67 1.57 5.03
CA ARG A 46 5.10 1.61 5.36
C ARG A 46 5.38 2.43 6.62
N MET A 47 4.80 3.61 6.75
CA MET A 47 4.98 4.42 7.97
C MET A 47 4.58 3.64 9.22
N HIS A 48 3.56 2.79 9.13
CA HIS A 48 3.17 1.90 10.23
C HIS A 48 4.17 0.76 10.51
N VAL A 49 4.91 0.27 9.51
CA VAL A 49 6.05 -0.65 9.73
C VAL A 49 7.13 0.06 10.55
N CYS A 50 7.50 1.28 10.17
CA CYS A 50 8.61 2.01 10.79
C CYS A 50 8.28 2.57 12.17
N GLU A 51 7.02 2.94 12.43
CA GLU A 51 6.65 3.67 13.65
C GLU A 51 6.14 2.78 14.81
N GLU A 52 6.10 1.44 14.68
CA GLU A 52 5.54 0.51 15.68
C GLU A 52 4.30 1.06 16.40
N LYS A 53 3.36 1.68 15.66
CA LYS A 53 2.18 2.29 16.28
C LYS A 53 1.26 1.21 16.81
N LYS A 54 1.46 0.83 18.08
CA LYS A 54 0.55 -0.02 18.86
C LYS A 54 -0.84 0.63 18.82
N SER A 55 -1.77 0.01 18.11
CA SER A 55 -3.15 0.47 18.11
C SER A 55 -3.70 0.40 19.54
N LYS A 56 -4.12 1.54 20.10
CA LYS A 56 -4.77 1.61 21.42
C LYS A 56 -6.17 0.96 21.43
N HIS A 57 -6.73 0.69 20.25
CA HIS A 57 -8.03 0.07 20.08
C HIS A 57 -7.85 -1.08 19.10
N GLY A 58 -7.76 -2.30 19.61
CA GLY A 58 -7.80 -3.50 18.77
C GLY A 58 -8.98 -3.41 17.81
N MET A 59 -8.83 -3.95 16.61
CA MET A 59 -9.83 -4.04 15.52
C MET A 59 -9.75 -3.05 14.34
N ILE A 60 -8.62 -2.39 14.07
CA ILE A 60 -8.39 -1.82 12.72
C ILE A 60 -7.44 -2.74 11.96
N ARG A 61 -8.01 -3.47 11.00
CA ARG A 61 -7.39 -4.57 10.23
C ARG A 61 -5.97 -4.28 9.75
N ASP A 62 -5.70 -3.05 9.30
CA ASP A 62 -4.42 -2.64 8.70
C ASP A 62 -3.90 -1.26 9.22
N ASN A 63 -4.55 -0.69 10.25
CA ASN A 63 -4.32 0.67 10.77
C ASN A 63 -4.29 1.81 9.72
N ILE A 64 -4.75 1.58 8.49
CA ILE A 64 -4.64 2.56 7.40
C ILE A 64 -5.36 3.88 7.75
N GLY A 65 -4.64 4.99 7.65
CA GLY A 65 -5.06 6.35 7.91
C GLY A 65 -6.03 6.93 6.87
N TRP A 66 -7.15 6.25 6.57
CA TRP A 66 -8.08 6.60 5.49
C TRP A 66 -8.53 8.06 5.49
N LYS A 67 -8.67 8.67 6.67
CA LYS A 67 -9.00 10.10 6.81
C LYS A 67 -7.87 10.98 6.25
N ALA A 68 -6.63 10.72 6.64
CA ALA A 68 -5.46 11.44 6.14
C ALA A 68 -5.28 11.24 4.63
N ILE A 69 -5.44 10.00 4.15
CA ILE A 69 -5.37 9.66 2.73
C ILE A 69 -6.44 10.40 1.93
N SER A 70 -7.70 10.36 2.35
CA SER A 70 -8.79 11.10 1.68
C SER A 70 -8.59 12.62 1.73
N ASN A 71 -7.98 13.15 2.78
CA ASN A 71 -7.61 14.57 2.84
C ASN A 71 -6.56 14.91 1.78
N ARG A 72 -5.52 14.09 1.64
CA ARG A 72 -4.45 14.28 0.64
C ARG A 72 -4.94 14.09 -0.79
N LEU A 73 -5.76 13.06 -1.03
CA LEU A 73 -6.34 12.79 -2.35
C LEU A 73 -7.31 13.90 -2.79
N ALA A 74 -7.96 14.57 -1.84
CA ALA A 74 -8.90 15.69 -1.99
C ALA A 74 -10.17 15.43 -2.84
N THR A 75 -10.16 14.48 -3.77
CA THR A 75 -11.25 14.22 -4.73
C THR A 75 -12.27 13.19 -4.24
N ARG A 76 -11.91 12.33 -3.28
CA ARG A 76 -12.76 11.23 -2.78
C ARG A 76 -12.84 11.22 -1.27
N THR A 77 -13.95 10.68 -0.75
CA THR A 77 -14.18 10.54 0.69
C THR A 77 -13.37 9.39 1.29
N GLN A 78 -13.21 9.41 2.62
CA GLN A 78 -12.58 8.32 3.39
C GLN A 78 -13.19 6.95 3.04
N MET A 79 -14.52 6.86 3.07
CA MET A 79 -15.25 5.63 2.74
C MET A 79 -15.07 5.24 1.27
N GLY A 80 -15.04 6.21 0.36
CA GLY A 80 -14.78 5.96 -1.06
C GLY A 80 -13.40 5.34 -1.30
N CYS A 81 -12.36 5.89 -0.66
CA CYS A 81 -10.99 5.37 -0.73
C CYS A 81 -10.89 3.95 -0.17
N CYS A 82 -11.44 3.73 1.03
CA CYS A 82 -11.45 2.42 1.69
C CYS A 82 -12.15 1.35 0.83
N ASN A 83 -13.36 1.64 0.35
CA ASN A 83 -14.10 0.72 -0.52
C ASN A 83 -13.35 0.45 -1.82
N LYS A 84 -12.72 1.46 -2.40
CA LYS A 84 -11.96 1.32 -3.63
C LYS A 84 -10.76 0.39 -3.45
N TRP A 85 -10.04 0.55 -2.34
CA TRP A 85 -8.89 -0.27 -2.01
C TRP A 85 -9.27 -1.75 -1.88
N TYR A 86 -10.13 -2.08 -0.92
CA TYR A 86 -10.45 -3.48 -0.61
C TYR A 86 -11.30 -4.19 -1.67
N ARG A 87 -11.98 -3.45 -2.56
CA ARG A 87 -12.75 -4.07 -3.65
C ARG A 87 -11.97 -4.23 -4.94
N GLN A 88 -10.92 -3.42 -5.19
CA GLN A 88 -10.31 -3.37 -6.53
C GLN A 88 -8.79 -3.20 -6.55
N LEU A 89 -8.15 -2.64 -5.53
CA LEU A 89 -6.69 -2.38 -5.56
C LEU A 89 -5.87 -3.37 -4.72
N SER A 90 -6.38 -3.76 -3.55
CA SER A 90 -5.71 -4.75 -2.70
C SER A 90 -5.85 -6.15 -3.30
N SER A 91 -4.88 -7.02 -3.01
CA SER A 91 -4.91 -8.41 -3.46
C SER A 91 -6.12 -9.17 -2.90
N SER A 92 -6.67 -10.10 -3.68
CA SER A 92 -7.65 -11.05 -3.17
C SER A 92 -7.11 -11.85 -1.97
N MET A 93 -5.79 -12.06 -1.89
CA MET A 93 -5.12 -12.75 -0.79
C MET A 93 -5.27 -11.99 0.54
N VAL A 94 -5.37 -10.66 0.49
CA VAL A 94 -5.66 -9.83 1.67
C VAL A 94 -7.10 -10.02 2.12
N LYS A 95 -8.05 -10.11 1.17
CA LYS A 95 -9.45 -10.45 1.47
C LYS A 95 -9.57 -11.84 2.11
N GLU A 96 -8.80 -12.81 1.63
CA GLU A 96 -8.70 -14.19 2.15
C GLU A 96 -7.95 -14.28 3.49
N LYS A 97 -7.33 -13.19 3.97
CA LYS A 97 -6.54 -13.12 5.21
C LYS A 97 -5.29 -14.00 5.23
N ILE A 98 -4.85 -14.48 4.06
CA ILE A 98 -3.60 -15.24 3.89
C ILE A 98 -2.41 -14.35 3.52
N TRP A 99 -2.66 -13.06 3.28
CA TRP A 99 -1.66 -12.04 3.01
C TRP A 99 -2.06 -10.75 3.73
N ALA A 100 -1.11 -9.96 4.22
CA ALA A 100 -1.39 -8.64 4.75
C ALA A 100 -0.89 -7.58 3.76
N ASP A 101 -1.56 -6.43 3.65
CA ASP A 101 -1.11 -5.36 2.72
C ASP A 101 0.35 -4.93 3.03
N ILE A 102 0.77 -5.03 4.29
CA ILE A 102 2.14 -4.77 4.74
C ILE A 102 3.18 -5.78 4.23
N ASP A 103 2.76 -6.99 3.86
CA ASP A 103 3.69 -8.05 3.44
C ASP A 103 4.26 -7.80 2.04
N ASP A 104 3.59 -7.00 1.21
CA ASP A 104 4.14 -6.55 -0.09
C ASP A 104 5.47 -5.81 0.11
N TYR A 105 5.58 -5.02 1.18
CA TYR A 105 6.80 -4.31 1.54
C TYR A 105 7.90 -5.24 1.98
N ARG A 106 7.57 -6.14 2.92
CA ARG A 106 8.55 -7.08 3.46
C ARG A 106 9.11 -7.97 2.36
N LEU A 107 8.26 -8.41 1.44
CA LEU A 107 8.68 -9.18 0.27
C LEU A 107 9.67 -8.39 -0.60
N LEU A 108 9.36 -7.14 -0.98
CA LEU A 108 10.23 -6.37 -1.86
C LEU A 108 11.53 -5.93 -1.17
N ASP A 109 11.47 -5.63 0.14
CA ASP A 109 12.63 -5.27 0.95
C ASP A 109 13.63 -6.44 1.04
N GLU A 110 13.15 -7.65 1.33
CA GLU A 110 14.00 -8.84 1.36
C GLU A 110 14.54 -9.21 -0.03
N LEU A 111 13.71 -9.12 -1.08
CA LEU A 111 14.16 -9.39 -2.45
C LEU A 111 15.23 -8.40 -2.92
N LEU A 112 15.17 -7.14 -2.49
CA LEU A 112 16.21 -6.15 -2.77
C LEU A 112 17.49 -6.42 -1.99
N ARG A 113 17.40 -6.92 -0.74
CA ARG A 113 18.57 -7.26 0.08
C ARG A 113 19.31 -8.50 -0.42
N LEU A 114 18.55 -9.50 -0.88
CA LEU A 114 19.11 -10.78 -1.33
C LEU A 114 19.89 -10.67 -2.65
N ASP A 115 19.60 -9.64 -3.46
CA ASP A 115 20.19 -9.41 -4.79
C ASP A 115 20.25 -10.68 -5.66
N ALA A 116 19.19 -11.49 -5.59
CA ALA A 116 19.14 -12.78 -6.27
C ALA A 116 19.12 -12.61 -7.79
N CYS A 117 19.83 -13.49 -8.51
CA CYS A 117 19.92 -13.43 -9.97
C CYS A 117 18.64 -13.92 -10.67
N CYS A 118 17.93 -14.88 -10.08
CA CYS A 118 16.69 -15.44 -10.64
C CYS A 118 15.66 -15.83 -9.58
N VAL A 119 14.50 -16.33 -10.02
CA VAL A 119 13.40 -16.72 -9.12
C VAL A 119 13.77 -17.93 -8.28
N GLU A 120 14.58 -18.81 -8.84
CA GLU A 120 15.01 -20.10 -8.31
C GLU A 120 16.07 -19.95 -7.21
N ASP A 121 16.88 -18.89 -7.27
CA ASP A 121 17.91 -18.58 -6.26
C ASP A 121 17.33 -18.04 -4.95
N VAL A 122 16.03 -17.72 -4.93
CA VAL A 122 15.36 -17.20 -3.74
C VAL A 122 14.83 -18.36 -2.90
N ASP A 123 15.38 -18.54 -1.70
CA ASP A 123 14.82 -19.43 -0.69
C ASP A 123 13.45 -18.92 -0.22
N ARG A 124 12.39 -19.42 -0.84
CA ARG A 124 11.02 -18.94 -0.64
C ARG A 124 10.49 -19.25 0.76
N ASP A 125 10.89 -20.39 1.33
CA ASP A 125 10.36 -20.86 2.61
C ASP A 125 10.94 -20.08 3.79
N ASN A 126 12.15 -19.52 3.62
CA ASN A 126 12.80 -18.68 4.62
C ASN A 126 12.78 -17.17 4.29
N LEU A 127 12.18 -16.76 3.15
CA LEU A 127 12.16 -15.35 2.73
C LEU A 127 11.38 -14.45 3.69
N LEU A 128 10.29 -14.94 4.26
CA LEU A 128 9.45 -14.22 5.21
C LEU A 128 9.10 -15.16 6.36
N GLU A 129 9.63 -14.92 7.57
CA GLU A 129 9.49 -15.81 8.73
C GLU A 129 8.03 -16.23 9.03
N HIS A 130 7.06 -15.37 8.75
CA HIS A 130 5.64 -15.59 9.03
C HIS A 130 4.80 -16.04 7.82
N ARG A 131 5.43 -16.37 6.67
CA ARG A 131 4.73 -16.78 5.43
C ARG A 131 5.42 -17.98 4.79
N SER A 132 4.63 -18.95 4.31
CA SER A 132 5.17 -20.06 3.53
C SER A 132 5.65 -19.62 2.15
N GLY A 133 6.61 -20.34 1.58
CA GLY A 133 7.16 -20.04 0.27
C GLY A 133 6.11 -20.05 -0.84
N ASP A 134 5.15 -20.97 -0.79
CA ASP A 134 4.04 -21.04 -1.74
C ASP A 134 3.18 -19.77 -1.77
N ILE A 135 2.85 -19.23 -0.59
CA ILE A 135 2.05 -18.01 -0.46
C ILE A 135 2.84 -16.81 -0.97
N THR A 136 4.13 -16.74 -0.62
CA THR A 136 5.03 -15.68 -1.05
C THR A 136 5.24 -15.68 -2.58
N LEU A 137 5.46 -16.86 -3.17
CA LEU A 137 5.60 -17.04 -4.61
C LEU A 137 4.29 -16.73 -5.36
N LYS A 138 3.14 -17.14 -4.81
CA LYS A 138 1.83 -16.80 -5.36
C LYS A 138 1.64 -15.29 -5.39
N ARG A 139 2.00 -14.57 -4.32
CA ARG A 139 1.90 -13.10 -4.30
C ARG A 139 2.87 -12.47 -5.30
N TRP A 140 4.13 -12.90 -5.34
CA TRP A 140 5.12 -12.42 -6.30
C TRP A 140 4.59 -12.50 -7.74
N ARG A 141 4.05 -13.66 -8.14
CA ARG A 141 3.45 -13.85 -9.46
C ARG A 141 2.29 -12.89 -9.72
N GLN A 142 1.42 -12.64 -8.73
CA GLN A 142 0.38 -11.62 -8.86
C GLN A 142 0.99 -10.24 -9.11
N MET A 143 2.02 -9.83 -8.37
CA MET A 143 2.65 -8.51 -8.55
C MET A 143 3.27 -8.36 -9.95
N VAL A 144 4.01 -9.37 -10.41
CA VAL A 144 4.62 -9.40 -11.75
C VAL A 144 3.57 -9.36 -12.86
N ASN A 145 2.41 -9.98 -12.69
CA ASN A 145 1.34 -9.90 -13.69
C ASN A 145 0.76 -8.48 -13.84
N HIS A 146 0.91 -7.61 -12.84
CA HIS A 146 0.37 -6.25 -12.85
C HIS A 146 1.33 -5.16 -13.33
N ILE A 147 2.59 -5.49 -13.65
CA ILE A 147 3.58 -4.53 -14.18
C ILE A 147 3.62 -4.47 -15.72
N GLY A 148 2.68 -5.13 -16.40
CA GLY A 148 2.48 -4.98 -17.84
C GLY A 148 3.67 -5.50 -18.65
N ILE A 149 4.24 -4.65 -19.51
CA ILE A 149 5.37 -5.03 -20.39
C ILE A 149 6.61 -5.44 -19.60
N HIS A 150 6.82 -4.88 -18.41
CA HIS A 150 7.96 -5.18 -17.54
C HIS A 150 7.99 -6.63 -17.03
N LYS A 151 6.91 -7.41 -17.21
CA LYS A 151 6.88 -8.83 -16.84
C LYS A 151 7.90 -9.69 -17.61
N ILE A 152 8.36 -9.24 -18.77
CA ILE A 152 9.31 -9.98 -19.62
C ILE A 152 10.78 -9.65 -19.33
N GLN A 153 11.04 -8.68 -18.45
CA GLN A 153 12.39 -8.29 -18.07
C GLN A 153 13.11 -9.37 -17.24
N SER A 154 14.36 -9.13 -16.84
CA SER A 154 15.08 -9.97 -15.88
C SER A 154 14.42 -9.94 -14.49
N PHE A 155 14.84 -10.84 -13.59
CA PHE A 155 14.32 -10.88 -12.23
C PHE A 155 14.62 -9.59 -11.47
N GLY A 156 15.87 -9.13 -11.47
CA GLY A 156 16.29 -7.89 -10.83
C GLY A 156 15.51 -6.67 -11.34
N GLU A 157 15.34 -6.53 -12.65
CA GLU A 157 14.52 -5.46 -13.24
C GLU A 157 13.06 -5.49 -12.77
N LYS A 158 12.46 -6.69 -12.63
CA LYS A 158 11.10 -6.81 -12.08
C LYS A 158 11.03 -6.37 -10.61
N VAL A 159 12.03 -6.76 -9.82
CA VAL A 159 12.14 -6.34 -8.42
C VAL A 159 12.24 -4.82 -8.34
N GLU A 160 13.10 -4.20 -9.14
CA GLU A 160 13.21 -2.74 -9.19
C GLU A 160 11.92 -2.04 -9.63
N VAL A 161 11.28 -2.50 -10.70
CA VAL A 161 10.01 -1.91 -11.19
C VAL A 161 8.93 -2.00 -10.12
N LEU A 162 8.85 -3.13 -9.41
CA LEU A 162 7.92 -3.30 -8.30
C LEU A 162 8.30 -2.43 -7.10
N ALA A 163 9.58 -2.34 -6.75
CA ALA A 163 10.07 -1.46 -5.69
C ALA A 163 9.74 0.00 -6.00
N LYS A 164 10.00 0.50 -7.22
CA LYS A 164 9.61 1.86 -7.66
C LYS A 164 8.11 2.12 -7.48
N ARG A 165 7.29 1.09 -7.73
CA ARG A 165 5.82 1.21 -7.68
C ARG A 165 5.25 1.16 -6.26
N TYR A 166 5.78 0.29 -5.41
CA TYR A 166 5.22 0.04 -4.08
C TYR A 166 5.96 0.81 -2.98
N CYS A 167 7.26 1.06 -3.16
CA CYS A 167 8.19 1.62 -2.18
C CYS A 167 9.32 2.45 -2.84
N PRO A 168 9.03 3.52 -3.58
CA PRO A 168 10.03 4.31 -4.30
C PRO A 168 11.13 4.86 -3.38
N GLU A 169 10.80 5.26 -2.16
CA GLU A 169 11.79 5.84 -1.24
C GLU A 169 12.71 4.76 -0.60
N LEU A 170 12.44 3.46 -0.79
CA LEU A 170 13.38 2.40 -0.41
C LEU A 170 14.58 2.37 -1.37
N LEU A 171 14.32 2.67 -2.65
CA LEU A 171 15.38 2.79 -3.66
C LEU A 171 16.24 4.03 -3.42
N GLU A 172 15.63 5.16 -3.08
CA GLU A 172 16.37 6.38 -2.73
C GLU A 172 17.34 6.15 -1.56
N VAL A 173 16.93 5.38 -0.54
CA VAL A 173 17.80 5.02 0.60
C VAL A 173 18.94 4.10 0.16
N ARG A 174 18.66 3.12 -0.71
CA ARG A 174 19.69 2.21 -1.25
C ARG A 174 20.69 2.96 -2.13
N GLU A 175 20.23 3.78 -3.06
CA GLU A 175 21.07 4.63 -3.90
C GLU A 175 21.95 5.57 -3.05
N ALA A 176 21.40 6.12 -1.96
CA ALA A 176 22.15 6.94 -1.01
C ALA A 176 23.18 6.15 -0.17
N LEU A 177 23.01 4.83 -0.01
CA LEU A 177 23.97 3.95 0.65
C LEU A 177 25.08 3.53 -0.32
N GLU A 178 24.72 3.16 -1.55
CA GLU A 178 25.65 2.73 -2.60
C GLU A 178 26.52 3.87 -3.13
N SER A 179 26.04 5.12 -3.05
CA SER A 179 26.80 6.32 -3.41
C SER A 179 27.76 6.81 -2.30
N ARG A 180 27.81 6.16 -1.14
CA ARG A 180 28.78 6.51 -0.10
C ARG A 180 30.18 6.13 -0.57
N PRO A 181 31.16 7.06 -0.51
CA PRO A 181 32.53 6.72 -0.85
C PRO A 181 33.02 5.61 0.08
N VAL A 182 33.68 4.60 -0.50
CA VAL A 182 34.41 3.60 0.27
C VAL A 182 35.48 4.34 1.06
N VAL A 183 35.38 4.27 2.39
CA VAL A 183 36.41 4.82 3.27
C VAL A 183 37.53 3.79 3.27
N ASP A 184 38.61 4.09 2.53
CA ASP A 184 39.87 3.34 2.58
C ASP A 184 40.55 3.43 3.96
#